data_AF-A0A485JHZ0-F1
#
_entry.id   AF-A0A485JHZ0-F1
#
_cell.length_a   1.000
_cell.length_b   1.000
_cell.length_c   1.000
_cell.angle_alpha   90.00
_cell.angle_beta   90.00
_cell.angle_gamma   90.00
#
_symmetry.space_group_name_H-M   'P 1'
#
loop_
_entity.id
_entity.type
_entity.pdbx_description
1 polymer ?
#
loop_
_entity_poly.entity_id
_entity_poly.type
_entity_poly.pdbx_seq_one_letter_code
_entity_poly.pdbx_strand_id
1 'polypeptide(L)'
;MKRFTNGRGFWCLGGKAAKNYREKSVDVAGYDELAAFDDDIEQEGSPTFLGDKRIEGSVWPKSIRGSTPKVRGTCQIERAASESPHFMRFHVACPHCGEEQYLKFGDKETPFGLKWTPDDPSSVFYLCEHNACVIRQGENASAAQPDVNAQITAAVAAENSRIMGSSTVRRLTDAKNRHACWPKPRYGPQ
;
A
#
# COMPACT_ATOMS: atom_id res chain seq x y z
N MET A 1 -1.97 15.88 -23.08
CA MET A 1 -0.79 15.02 -23.29
C MET A 1 0.47 15.85 -23.17
N LYS A 2 1.46 15.40 -22.39
CA LYS A 2 2.82 15.94 -22.46
C LYS A 2 3.59 15.14 -23.52
N ARG A 3 4.20 15.81 -24.49
CA ARG A 3 5.07 15.17 -25.49
C ARG A 3 6.53 15.52 -25.18
N PHE A 4 7.39 14.53 -25.25
CA PHE A 4 8.84 14.66 -25.04
C PHE A 4 9.57 14.76 -26.38
N THR A 5 10.82 15.22 -26.34
CA THR A 5 11.67 15.40 -27.54
C THR A 5 11.96 14.10 -28.28
N ASN A 6 11.96 12.97 -27.56
CA ASN A 6 12.07 11.63 -28.13
C ASN A 6 10.77 11.10 -28.77
N GLY A 7 9.76 11.96 -28.95
CA GLY A 7 8.49 11.62 -29.59
C GLY A 7 7.48 10.90 -28.68
N ARG A 8 7.86 10.51 -27.46
CA ARG A 8 6.95 9.82 -26.53
C ARG A 8 5.91 10.77 -25.96
N GLY A 9 4.70 10.25 -25.76
CA GLY A 9 3.59 10.96 -25.12
C GLY A 9 3.32 10.41 -23.72
N PHE A 10 2.94 11.29 -22.79
CA PHE A 10 2.50 10.94 -21.46
C PHE A 10 1.17 11.61 -21.13
N TRP A 11 0.29 10.84 -20.49
CA TRP A 11 -1.00 11.29 -19.99
C TRP A 11 -1.05 11.06 -18.49
N CYS A 12 -1.27 12.13 -17.71
CA CYS A 12 -1.58 12.05 -16.29
C CYS A 12 -3.03 12.48 -16.10
N LEU A 13 -3.86 11.59 -15.57
CA LEU A 13 -5.31 11.74 -15.49
C LEU A 13 -5.79 11.24 -14.14
N GLY A 14 -6.87 11.83 -13.61
CA GLY A 14 -7.54 11.30 -12.42
C GLY A 14 -8.37 10.07 -12.77
N GLY A 15 -8.38 9.05 -11.91
CA GLY A 15 -9.09 7.80 -12.21
C GLY A 15 -10.58 7.77 -11.81
N LYS A 16 -11.18 8.89 -11.39
CA LYS A 16 -12.58 8.96 -10.97
C LYS A 16 -13.60 9.13 -12.12
N ALA A 17 -13.17 9.61 -13.28
CA ALA A 17 -14.07 9.88 -14.41
C ALA A 17 -13.81 8.88 -15.53
N ALA A 18 -14.87 8.21 -16.03
CA ALA A 18 -14.74 7.17 -17.05
C ALA A 18 -14.24 7.72 -18.39
N LYS A 19 -14.60 8.98 -18.70
CA LYS A 19 -14.07 9.73 -19.86
C LYS A 19 -12.53 9.69 -19.95
N ASN A 20 -11.82 9.66 -18.82
CA ASN A 20 -10.36 9.67 -18.80
C ASN A 20 -9.75 8.38 -19.34
N TYR A 21 -10.49 7.27 -19.32
CA TYR A 21 -10.04 5.97 -19.82
C TYR A 21 -10.30 5.77 -21.32
N ARG A 22 -11.05 6.68 -21.96
CA ARG A 22 -11.47 6.55 -23.36
C ARG A 22 -10.48 7.20 -24.33
N GLU A 23 -10.51 6.70 -25.57
CA GLU A 23 -9.82 7.31 -26.72
C GLU A 23 -8.29 7.45 -26.50
N LYS A 24 -7.67 6.38 -25.98
CA LYS A 24 -6.22 6.31 -25.77
C LYS A 24 -5.73 4.93 -26.20
N SER A 25 -4.66 4.94 -26.96
CA SER A 25 -3.86 3.76 -27.27
C SER A 25 -2.45 4.06 -26.76
N VAL A 26 -1.97 3.25 -25.82
CA VAL A 26 -0.71 3.47 -25.10
C VAL A 26 0.04 2.15 -24.97
N ASP A 27 1.36 2.21 -24.82
CA ASP A 27 2.16 0.99 -24.59
C ASP A 27 2.18 0.60 -23.11
N VAL A 28 1.99 1.57 -22.21
CA VAL A 28 2.09 1.39 -20.77
C VAL A 28 0.93 2.09 -20.07
N ALA A 29 0.23 1.36 -19.21
CA ALA A 29 -0.74 1.89 -18.26
C ALA A 29 -0.14 1.85 -16.85
N GLY A 30 -0.26 2.95 -16.11
CA GLY A 30 0.22 3.07 -14.73
C GLY A 30 -0.92 3.52 -13.82
N TYR A 31 -1.10 2.81 -12.70
CA TYR A 31 -2.07 3.13 -11.66
C TYR A 31 -1.30 3.41 -10.38
N ASP A 32 -1.45 4.62 -9.87
CA ASP A 32 -0.91 5.02 -8.57
C ASP A 32 -2.04 5.08 -7.55
N GLU A 33 -1.75 4.72 -6.30
CA GLU A 33 -2.73 4.59 -5.21
C GLU A 33 -3.98 3.78 -5.60
N LEU A 34 -3.79 2.64 -6.28
CA LEU A 34 -4.87 1.82 -6.84
C LEU A 34 -5.96 1.44 -5.82
N ALA A 35 -5.60 1.24 -4.55
CA ALA A 35 -6.53 0.94 -3.46
C ALA A 35 -7.51 2.09 -3.15
N ALA A 36 -7.25 3.30 -3.64
CA ALA A 36 -8.10 4.48 -3.47
C ALA A 36 -9.12 4.67 -4.60
N PHE A 37 -9.00 3.95 -5.71
CA PHE A 37 -9.98 4.05 -6.79
C PHE A 37 -11.30 3.39 -6.42
N ASP A 38 -12.37 3.93 -6.98
CA ASP A 38 -13.67 3.28 -6.95
C ASP A 38 -13.58 1.95 -7.72
N ASP A 39 -14.27 0.92 -7.22
CA ASP A 39 -14.28 -0.42 -7.84
C ASP A 39 -14.97 -0.43 -9.20
N ASP A 40 -15.85 0.54 -9.41
CA ASP A 40 -16.60 0.75 -10.64
C ASP A 40 -16.65 2.25 -10.96
N ILE A 41 -16.03 2.64 -12.07
CA ILE A 41 -15.96 4.03 -12.51
C ILE A 41 -17.19 4.33 -13.35
N GLU A 42 -18.12 5.13 -12.81
CA GLU A 42 -19.34 5.58 -13.50
C GLU A 42 -20.18 4.46 -14.12
N GLN A 43 -20.17 3.24 -13.52
CA GLN A 43 -20.86 2.04 -14.02
C GLN A 43 -20.30 1.46 -15.32
N GLU A 44 -19.06 1.80 -15.68
CA GLU A 44 -18.37 1.27 -16.85
C GLU A 44 -17.40 0.13 -16.51
N GLY A 45 -17.12 -0.08 -15.23
CA GLY A 45 -16.26 -1.13 -14.72
C GLY A 45 -15.03 -0.62 -13.97
N SER A 46 -14.19 -1.56 -13.55
CA SER A 46 -13.01 -1.26 -12.73
C SER A 46 -11.95 -0.46 -13.49
N PRO A 47 -11.15 0.38 -12.79
CA PRO A 47 -10.10 1.19 -13.40
C PRO A 47 -9.06 0.34 -14.14
N THR A 48 -8.71 -0.83 -13.59
CA THR A 48 -7.77 -1.77 -14.24
C THR A 48 -8.36 -2.34 -15.52
N PHE A 49 -9.64 -2.73 -15.52
CA PHE A 49 -10.32 -3.19 -16.73
C PHE A 49 -10.35 -2.10 -17.81
N LEU A 50 -10.79 -0.88 -17.46
CA LEU A 50 -10.92 0.22 -18.42
C LEU A 50 -9.57 0.69 -18.98
N GLY A 51 -8.55 0.77 -18.13
CA GLY A 51 -7.21 1.22 -18.49
C GLY A 51 -6.40 0.16 -19.25
N ASP A 52 -6.49 -1.12 -18.87
CA ASP A 52 -5.74 -2.19 -19.54
C ASP A 52 -6.28 -2.44 -20.96
N LYS A 53 -7.54 -2.09 -21.25
CA LYS A 53 -8.03 -2.03 -22.64
C LYS A 53 -7.26 -1.06 -23.54
N ARG A 54 -6.51 -0.10 -22.99
CA ARG A 54 -5.75 0.89 -23.77
C ARG A 54 -4.39 0.39 -24.20
N ILE A 55 -3.91 -0.71 -23.61
CA ILE A 55 -2.63 -1.33 -23.95
C ILE A 55 -2.79 -2.52 -24.90
N GLU A 56 -4.01 -2.98 -25.20
CA GLU A 56 -4.26 -4.14 -26.08
C GLU A 56 -3.69 -3.99 -27.50
N GLY A 57 -3.56 -2.75 -28.00
CA GLY A 57 -2.95 -2.48 -29.31
C GLY A 57 -1.42 -2.40 -29.30
N SER A 58 -0.77 -2.51 -28.15
CA SER A 58 0.68 -2.41 -28.03
C SER A 58 1.36 -3.74 -28.38
N VAL A 59 2.54 -3.66 -29.00
CA VAL A 59 3.39 -4.83 -29.26
C VAL A 59 3.95 -5.43 -27.96
N TRP A 60 4.19 -4.58 -26.95
CA TRP A 60 4.77 -4.97 -25.66
C TRP A 60 4.02 -4.29 -24.51
N PRO A 61 2.76 -4.69 -24.25
CA PRO A 61 1.91 -4.03 -23.28
C PRO A 61 2.46 -4.17 -21.86
N LYS A 62 2.39 -3.09 -21.07
CA LYS A 62 2.73 -3.13 -19.64
C LYS A 62 1.63 -2.48 -18.80
N SER A 63 1.12 -3.19 -17.81
CA SER A 63 0.23 -2.67 -16.76
C SER A 63 1.01 -2.61 -15.45
N ILE A 64 1.22 -1.40 -14.91
CA ILE A 64 1.98 -1.15 -13.69
C ILE A 64 0.99 -0.66 -12.63
N ARG A 65 0.91 -1.37 -11.50
CA ARG A 65 -0.08 -1.12 -10.45
C ARG A 65 0.65 -0.89 -9.13
N GLY A 66 0.57 0.32 -8.57
CA GLY A 66 1.16 0.72 -7.30
C GLY A 66 0.09 1.18 -6.31
N SER A 67 0.20 0.76 -5.04
CA SER A 67 -0.66 1.25 -3.97
C SER A 67 -0.17 0.78 -2.60
N THR A 68 -0.55 1.52 -1.56
CA THR A 68 -0.56 0.99 -0.19
C THR A 68 -1.84 0.15 0.02
N PRO A 69 -1.78 -1.12 0.48
CA PRO A 69 -2.98 -1.93 0.72
C PRO A 69 -3.92 -1.32 1.78
N LYS A 70 -5.23 -1.22 1.50
CA LYS A 70 -6.22 -0.56 2.39
C LYS A 70 -7.17 -1.47 3.14
N VAL A 71 -8.18 -2.06 2.49
CA VAL A 71 -9.25 -2.88 3.10
C VAL A 71 -9.28 -4.29 2.52
N ARG A 72 -9.24 -5.34 3.35
CA ARG A 72 -9.07 -6.72 2.87
C ARG A 72 -10.29 -7.13 2.07
N GLY A 73 -10.07 -7.81 0.95
CA GLY A 73 -11.14 -8.40 0.15
C GLY A 73 -11.90 -7.41 -0.74
N THR A 74 -11.73 -6.10 -0.54
CA THR A 74 -12.22 -5.06 -1.47
C THR A 74 -11.07 -4.27 -2.10
N CYS A 75 -9.82 -4.56 -1.73
CA CYS A 75 -8.69 -3.80 -2.23
C CYS A 75 -8.29 -4.27 -3.64
N GLN A 76 -8.39 -3.38 -4.62
CA GLN A 76 -8.02 -3.70 -6.00
C GLN A 76 -6.55 -4.11 -6.16
N ILE A 77 -5.62 -3.58 -5.35
CA ILE A 77 -4.22 -3.99 -5.38
C ILE A 77 -4.00 -5.39 -4.81
N GLU A 78 -4.77 -5.81 -3.80
CA GLU A 78 -4.70 -7.16 -3.23
C GLU A 78 -5.17 -8.18 -4.27
N ARG A 79 -6.30 -7.89 -4.93
CA ARG A 79 -6.80 -8.69 -6.04
C ARG A 79 -5.75 -8.82 -7.14
N ALA A 80 -5.20 -7.69 -7.60
CA ALA A 80 -4.16 -7.67 -8.63
C ALA A 80 -2.91 -8.48 -8.23
N ALA A 81 -2.48 -8.41 -6.97
CA ALA A 81 -1.36 -9.18 -6.47
C ALA A 81 -1.66 -10.69 -6.41
N SER A 82 -2.89 -11.06 -6.03
CA SER A 82 -3.33 -12.47 -5.94
C SER A 82 -3.53 -13.15 -7.30
N GLU A 83 -3.84 -12.37 -8.35
CA GLU A 83 -3.99 -12.85 -9.72
C GLU A 83 -2.64 -13.14 -10.39
N SER A 84 -1.54 -12.64 -9.82
CA SER A 84 -0.19 -12.88 -10.34
C SER A 84 0.27 -14.31 -10.04
N PRO A 85 0.81 -15.06 -11.02
CA PRO A 85 1.44 -16.37 -10.78
C PRO A 85 2.73 -16.25 -9.95
N HIS A 86 3.28 -15.04 -9.85
CA HIS A 86 4.50 -14.76 -9.11
C HIS A 86 4.24 -13.74 -8.02
N PHE A 87 4.60 -14.09 -6.79
CA PHE A 87 4.50 -13.22 -5.64
C PHE A 87 5.87 -13.04 -5.01
N MET A 88 6.51 -11.91 -5.33
CA MET A 88 7.84 -11.57 -4.83
C MET A 88 7.70 -10.66 -3.62
N ARG A 89 8.45 -10.95 -2.56
CA ARG A 89 8.54 -10.10 -1.37
C ARG A 89 9.95 -9.54 -1.27
N PHE A 90 10.05 -8.31 -0.82
CA PHE A 90 11.33 -7.72 -0.47
C PHE A 90 11.78 -8.25 0.90
N HIS A 91 12.93 -8.90 0.94
CA HIS A 91 13.56 -9.40 2.16
C HIS A 91 14.65 -8.44 2.62
N VAL A 92 14.71 -8.22 3.93
CA VAL A 92 15.66 -7.34 4.61
C VAL A 92 16.42 -8.17 5.62
N ALA A 93 17.76 -8.07 5.60
CA ALA A 93 18.61 -8.72 6.59
C ALA A 93 18.46 -8.03 7.96
N CYS A 94 18.34 -8.81 9.02
CA CYS A 94 18.40 -8.29 10.38
C CYS A 94 19.80 -7.70 10.66
N PRO A 95 19.93 -6.46 11.18
CA PRO A 95 21.24 -5.86 11.46
C PRO A 95 22.00 -6.57 12.59
N HIS A 96 21.30 -7.34 13.43
CA HIS A 96 21.89 -8.01 14.60
C HIS A 96 22.26 -9.48 14.35
N CYS A 97 21.44 -10.23 13.60
CA CYS A 97 21.70 -11.65 13.31
C CYS A 97 22.02 -11.97 11.84
N GLY A 98 21.86 -11.02 10.91
CA GLY A 98 22.14 -11.20 9.49
C GLY A 98 21.10 -12.01 8.71
N GLU A 99 20.19 -12.71 9.38
CA GLU A 99 19.15 -13.51 8.72
C GLU A 99 18.14 -12.64 7.96
N GLU A 100 17.78 -13.10 6.76
CA GLU A 100 16.85 -12.40 5.87
C GLU A 100 15.39 -12.68 6.22
N GLN A 101 14.58 -11.63 6.28
CA GLN A 101 13.14 -11.70 6.58
C GLN A 101 12.40 -10.60 5.81
N TYR A 102 11.14 -10.84 5.45
CA TYR A 102 10.29 -9.74 5.00
C TYR A 102 9.58 -9.10 6.19
N LEU A 103 9.34 -7.79 6.13
CA LEU A 103 8.73 -7.07 7.24
C LEU A 103 7.25 -7.45 7.39
N LYS A 104 6.87 -7.81 8.61
CA LYS A 104 5.49 -8.12 9.00
C LYS A 104 5.05 -7.14 10.09
N PHE A 105 3.86 -6.57 9.97
CA PHE A 105 3.29 -5.78 11.07
C PHE A 105 3.15 -6.59 12.36
N GLY A 106 2.82 -7.88 12.24
CA GLY A 106 2.49 -8.73 13.39
C GLY A 106 1.10 -8.40 13.96
N ASP A 107 0.63 -9.26 14.86
CA ASP A 107 -0.53 -9.01 15.71
C ASP A 107 -0.14 -9.20 17.19
N LYS A 108 -1.11 -9.21 18.11
CA LYS A 108 -0.84 -9.37 19.54
C LYS A 108 -0.23 -10.74 19.89
N GLU A 109 -0.57 -11.78 19.12
CA GLU A 109 -0.19 -13.17 19.38
C GLU A 109 1.10 -13.56 18.67
N THR A 110 1.39 -12.90 17.55
CA THR A 110 2.61 -13.11 16.76
C THR A 110 3.81 -12.67 17.58
N PRO A 111 4.82 -13.52 17.83
CA PRO A 111 5.96 -13.14 18.67
C PRO A 111 6.84 -12.07 18.01
N PHE A 112 6.87 -11.99 16.68
CA PHE A 112 7.69 -11.07 15.88
C PHE A 112 6.87 -9.92 15.23
N GLY A 113 7.54 -9.00 14.55
CA GLY A 113 6.92 -7.89 13.81
C GLY A 113 7.01 -6.54 14.52
N LEU A 114 6.15 -5.58 14.15
CA LEU A 114 6.10 -4.27 14.80
C LEU A 114 5.44 -4.39 16.18
N LYS A 115 6.15 -3.91 17.20
CA LYS A 115 5.75 -3.94 18.61
C LYS A 115 5.98 -2.58 19.24
N TRP A 116 5.14 -2.25 20.21
CA TRP A 116 5.22 -1.03 21.01
C TRP A 116 4.53 -1.27 22.34
N THR A 117 4.88 -0.46 23.33
CA THR A 117 4.19 -0.40 24.61
C THR A 117 2.82 0.25 24.41
N PRO A 118 1.73 -0.30 24.99
CA PRO A 118 0.43 0.36 24.99
C PRO A 118 0.56 1.81 25.48
N ASP A 119 -0.18 2.72 24.84
CA ASP A 119 -0.21 4.16 25.15
C ASP A 119 1.10 4.93 24.92
N ASP A 120 2.15 4.29 24.39
CA ASP A 120 3.40 4.94 23.98
C ASP A 120 3.80 4.58 22.53
N PRO A 121 3.26 5.29 21.51
CA PRO A 121 3.62 5.08 20.11
C PRO A 121 5.10 5.34 19.79
N SER A 122 5.80 6.10 20.63
CA SER A 122 7.22 6.42 20.42
C SER A 122 8.13 5.23 20.73
N SER A 123 7.62 4.25 21.49
CA SER A 123 8.33 3.02 21.83
C SER A 123 8.38 1.98 20.71
N VAL A 124 7.95 2.31 19.49
CA VAL A 124 7.87 1.34 18.40
C VAL A 124 9.23 0.75 18.03
N PHE A 125 9.28 -0.58 17.91
CA PHE A 125 10.42 -1.34 17.41
C PHE A 125 9.95 -2.51 16.56
N TYR A 126 10.85 -3.06 15.74
CA TYR A 126 10.60 -4.29 15.01
C TYR A 126 11.30 -5.44 15.71
N LEU A 127 10.60 -6.55 15.94
CA LEU A 127 11.18 -7.77 16.48
C LEU A 127 11.44 -8.79 15.36
N CYS A 128 12.70 -9.20 15.22
CA CYS A 128 13.11 -10.18 14.21
C CYS A 128 12.46 -11.55 14.41
N GLU A 129 12.06 -12.20 13.31
CA GLU A 129 11.39 -13.51 13.35
C GLU A 129 12.31 -14.68 13.69
N HIS A 130 13.62 -14.53 13.46
CA HIS A 130 14.61 -15.61 13.61
C HIS A 130 15.17 -15.68 15.03
N ASN A 131 15.59 -14.54 15.58
CA ASN A 131 16.32 -14.48 16.85
C ASN A 131 15.69 -13.51 17.88
N ALA A 132 14.49 -12.99 17.60
CA ALA A 132 13.83 -12.01 18.44
C ALA A 132 14.70 -10.77 18.76
N CYS A 133 15.59 -10.39 17.84
CA CYS A 133 16.37 -9.16 17.96
C CYS A 133 15.44 -7.95 17.94
N VAL A 134 15.64 -7.01 18.86
CA VAL A 134 14.96 -5.72 18.88
C VAL A 134 15.67 -4.78 17.91
N ILE A 135 14.96 -4.32 16.89
CA ILE A 135 15.47 -3.42 15.86
C ILE A 135 14.77 -2.07 16.02
N ARG A 136 15.53 -1.03 16.34
CA ARG A 136 15.01 0.34 16.55
C ARG A 136 15.18 1.22 15.32
N GLN A 137 14.37 2.28 15.26
CA GLN A 137 14.49 3.31 14.23
C GLN A 137 15.90 3.90 14.23
N GLY A 138 16.64 3.75 13.12
CA GLY A 138 18.03 4.20 12.96
C GLY A 138 19.06 3.06 12.85
N GLU A 139 18.74 1.86 13.33
CA GLU A 139 19.61 0.68 13.22
C GLU A 139 19.50 0.00 11.84
N ASN A 140 18.47 0.35 11.05
CA ASN A 140 18.20 -0.17 9.71
C ASN A 140 19.20 0.34 8.64
N ALA A 141 20.29 1.01 9.03
CA ALA A 141 21.13 1.78 8.12
C ALA A 141 22.14 0.95 7.30
N SER A 142 22.29 -0.35 7.58
CA SER A 142 23.37 -1.15 6.99
C SER A 142 22.88 -2.33 6.14
N ALA A 143 22.01 -2.08 5.16
CA ALA A 143 22.02 -2.76 3.85
C ALA A 143 20.80 -2.31 3.02
N ALA A 144 21.06 -1.48 2.01
CA ALA A 144 20.17 -1.11 0.92
C ALA A 144 18.94 -0.20 1.24
N GLN A 145 19.08 1.05 0.75
CA GLN A 145 18.05 1.98 0.25
C GLN A 145 17.58 3.11 1.21
N PRO A 146 17.75 4.39 0.82
CA PRO A 146 17.28 5.56 1.57
C PRO A 146 15.75 5.79 1.56
N ASP A 147 14.92 4.88 1.04
CA ASP A 147 13.47 5.07 0.87
C ASP A 147 12.58 4.33 1.90
N VAL A 148 13.10 3.31 2.60
CA VAL A 148 12.35 2.55 3.64
C VAL A 148 11.91 3.45 4.79
N ASN A 149 12.73 4.46 5.13
CA ASN A 149 12.41 5.44 6.17
C ASN A 149 11.14 6.25 5.85
N ALA A 150 10.86 6.51 4.56
CA ALA A 150 9.66 7.21 4.14
C ALA A 150 8.41 6.34 4.28
N GLN A 151 8.52 5.05 3.95
CA GLN A 151 7.40 4.09 4.01
C GLN A 151 6.99 3.76 5.46
N ILE A 152 7.96 3.56 6.36
CA ILE A 152 7.68 3.31 7.79
C ILE A 152 7.07 4.55 8.44
N THR A 153 7.63 5.74 8.19
CA THR A 153 7.10 7.00 8.74
C THR A 153 5.68 7.28 8.22
N ALA A 154 5.40 7.03 6.94
CA ALA A 154 4.07 7.20 6.36
C ALA A 154 3.05 6.20 6.92
N ALA A 155 3.43 4.94 7.11
CA ALA A 155 2.56 3.91 7.69
C ALA A 155 2.24 4.20 9.17
N VAL A 156 3.23 4.64 9.96
CA VAL A 156 3.04 5.05 11.36
C VAL A 156 2.20 6.32 11.45
N ALA A 157 2.43 7.32 10.58
CA ALA A 157 1.63 8.55 10.54
C ALA A 157 0.16 8.31 10.13
N ALA A 158 -0.09 7.40 9.18
CA ALA A 158 -1.44 7.05 8.74
C ALA A 158 -2.23 6.33 9.85
N GLU A 159 -1.58 5.46 10.63
CA GLU A 159 -2.23 4.77 11.75
C GLU A 159 -2.40 5.71 12.96
N ASN A 160 -1.41 6.58 13.25
CA ASN A 160 -1.51 7.60 14.31
C ASN A 160 -2.65 8.60 14.04
N SER A 161 -2.86 9.00 12.79
CA SER A 161 -4.00 9.87 12.39
C SER A 161 -5.35 9.17 12.56
N ARG A 162 -5.37 7.84 12.55
CA ARG A 162 -6.56 7.00 12.78
C ARG A 162 -6.89 6.82 14.26
N ILE A 163 -5.86 6.91 15.12
CA ILE A 163 -5.94 6.70 16.58
C ILE A 163 -6.20 8.03 17.32
N MET A 164 -5.54 9.12 16.91
CA MET A 164 -5.54 10.42 17.61
C MET A 164 -6.70 11.34 17.22
N GLY A 165 -7.94 10.85 17.25
CA GLY A 165 -9.13 11.63 16.88
C GLY A 165 -9.19 13.04 17.51
N SER A 166 -8.72 14.07 16.79
CA SER A 166 -8.87 15.47 17.21
C SER A 166 -10.26 15.95 16.82
N SER A 167 -11.20 15.74 17.73
CA SER A 167 -12.32 16.60 18.19
C SER A 167 -13.01 17.66 17.30
N THR A 168 -12.68 17.92 16.03
CA THR A 168 -13.31 19.03 15.26
C THR A 168 -14.17 18.58 14.07
N VAL A 169 -14.21 17.30 13.69
CA VAL A 169 -15.06 16.85 12.55
C VAL A 169 -16.14 15.87 13.02
N ARG A 170 -16.89 16.24 14.06
CA ARG A 170 -18.20 15.64 14.38
C ARG A 170 -19.26 16.23 13.44
N ARG A 171 -19.33 15.68 12.22
CA ARG A 171 -20.55 15.58 11.40
C ARG A 171 -20.21 14.81 10.13
N LEU A 172 -20.25 13.48 10.25
CA LEU A 172 -20.51 12.47 9.21
C LEU A 172 -20.26 11.06 9.80
N THR A 173 -20.50 10.89 11.10
CA THR A 173 -20.60 9.57 11.72
C THR A 173 -22.00 9.06 11.50
N ASP A 174 -22.24 8.47 10.33
CA ASP A 174 -23.17 7.35 10.23
C ASP A 174 -22.75 6.46 9.06
N ALA A 175 -22.60 5.18 9.37
CA ALA A 175 -22.20 4.07 8.52
C ALA A 175 -20.69 3.89 8.22
N LYS A 176 -20.24 2.65 8.48
CA LYS A 176 -19.03 1.96 7.97
C LYS A 176 -17.83 1.86 8.92
N ASN A 177 -18.08 1.23 10.05
CA ASN A 177 -17.07 0.47 10.77
C ASN A 177 -16.94 -0.93 10.17
N ARG A 178 -16.22 -1.12 9.05
CA ARG A 178 -15.94 -2.46 8.50
C ARG A 178 -14.62 -2.53 7.72
N HIS A 179 -13.71 -3.32 8.30
CA HIS A 179 -12.56 -4.05 7.72
C HIS A 179 -11.41 -3.22 7.12
N ALA A 180 -10.18 -3.48 7.57
CA ALA A 180 -8.93 -3.05 6.95
C ALA A 180 -8.24 -4.28 6.33
N CYS A 181 -7.25 -4.08 5.44
CA CYS A 181 -6.47 -5.12 4.74
C CYS A 181 -5.65 -5.99 5.69
N TRP A 182 -5.55 -5.50 6.92
CA TRP A 182 -4.85 -6.08 8.03
C TRP A 182 -5.85 -6.33 9.15
N PRO A 183 -5.73 -7.44 9.90
CA PRO A 183 -6.56 -7.67 11.06
C PRO A 183 -6.43 -6.47 12.00
N LYS A 184 -7.52 -5.72 12.20
CA LYS A 184 -7.56 -4.69 13.23
C LYS A 184 -7.45 -5.39 14.59
N PRO A 185 -6.57 -4.95 15.51
CA PRO A 185 -6.64 -5.39 16.88
C PRO A 185 -8.04 -5.04 17.43
N ARG A 186 -8.80 -6.06 17.82
CA ARG A 186 -10.07 -5.88 18.52
C ARG A 186 -9.76 -5.41 19.93
N TYR A 187 -9.78 -4.10 20.14
CA TYR A 187 -9.81 -3.52 21.48
C TYR A 187 -11.23 -3.70 22.03
N GLY A 188 -11.41 -4.67 22.93
CA GLY A 188 -12.56 -4.75 23.82
C GLY A 188 -12.24 -3.97 25.11
N PRO A 189 -13.23 -3.34 25.75
CA PRO A 189 -13.02 -2.61 26.99
C PRO A 189 -12.70 -3.62 28.11
N GLN A 190 -11.68 -3.30 28.91
CA GLN A 190 -11.54 -3.80 30.27
C GLN A 190 -12.04 -2.72 31.22
#